data_AF-A0A0Q6TLL2-F1
#
_entry.id   AF-A0A0Q6TLL2-F1
#
_cell.length_a   1.000
_cell.length_b   1.000
_cell.length_c   1.000
_cell.angle_alpha   90.00
_cell.angle_beta   90.00
_cell.angle_gamma   90.00
#
_symmetry.space_group_name_H-M   'P 1'
#
loop_
_entity.id
_entity.type
_entity.pdbx_description
1 polymer ?
#
loop_
_entity_poly.entity_id
_entity_poly.type
_entity_poly.pdbx_seq_one_letter_code
_entity_poly.pdbx_strand_id
1 'polypeptide(L)' 'MYEVMTEALIDVLDDLPQAGTQARRHHEVRAAAQALDSLADACAARSTDTASTEAQAGRAVADGFRAAAQLCRLAIQ' A
#
# COMPACT_ATOMS: atom_id res chain seq x y z
N MET A 1 18.46 3.28 -5.49
CA MET A 1 17.93 1.98 -5.02
C MET A 1 16.50 2.20 -4.50
N TYR A 2 15.57 2.63 -5.37
CA TYR A 2 14.14 2.87 -5.03
C TYR A 2 13.22 2.71 -6.25
N GLU A 3 13.67 2.07 -7.34
CA GLU A 3 12.90 1.98 -8.60
C GLU A 3 12.23 0.63 -8.83
N VAL A 4 12.76 -0.46 -8.27
CA VAL A 4 12.25 -1.81 -8.59
C VAL A 4 10.99 -2.18 -7.78
N MET A 5 10.72 -1.49 -6.67
CA MET A 5 9.55 -1.82 -5.84
C MET A 5 8.23 -1.34 -6.44
N THR A 6 8.21 -0.27 -7.24
CA THR A 6 6.94 0.34 -7.66
C THR A 6 6.24 -0.46 -8.74
N GLU A 7 6.93 -0.91 -9.78
CA GLU A 7 6.34 -1.78 -10.82
C GLU A 7 5.90 -3.12 -10.26
N ALA A 8 6.75 -3.78 -9.47
CA ALA A 8 6.40 -5.05 -8.85
C ALA A 8 5.19 -4.93 -7.88
N LEU A 9 5.07 -3.79 -7.18
CA LEU A 9 3.90 -3.51 -6.34
C LEU A 9 2.63 -3.32 -7.18
N ILE A 10 2.75 -2.59 -8.29
CA ILE A 10 1.64 -2.34 -9.22
C ILE A 10 1.16 -3.67 -9.83
N ASP A 11 2.08 -4.52 -10.29
CA ASP A 11 1.75 -5.83 -10.87
C ASP A 11 1.05 -6.75 -9.85
N VAL A 12 1.51 -6.76 -8.59
CA VAL A 12 0.87 -7.54 -7.53
C VAL A 12 -0.51 -6.99 -7.15
N LEU A 13 -0.71 -5.67 -7.24
CA LEU A 13 -1.99 -5.02 -6.98
C LEU A 13 -2.99 -5.21 -8.13
N ASP A 14 -2.53 -5.18 -9.38
CA ASP A 14 -3.35 -5.45 -10.56
C ASP A 14 -3.82 -6.91 -10.58
N ASP A 15 -2.92 -7.82 -10.18
CA ASP A 15 -3.18 -9.25 -10.15
C ASP A 15 -3.63 -9.78 -8.77
N LEU A 16 -3.99 -8.88 -7.85
CA LEU A 16 -4.40 -9.20 -6.48
C LEU A 16 -5.49 -10.30 -6.39
N PRO A 17 -6.56 -10.31 -7.20
CA PRO A 17 -7.58 -11.35 -7.11
C PRO A 17 -7.04 -12.75 -7.49
N GLN A 18 -6.08 -12.87 -8.41
CA GLN A 18 -5.44 -14.16 -8.66
C GLN A 18 -4.34 -14.48 -7.65
N ALA A 19 -3.52 -13.50 -7.28
CA ALA A 19 -2.44 -13.67 -6.32
C ALA A 19 -2.93 -14.09 -4.93
N GLY A 20 -4.09 -13.58 -4.50
CA GLY A 20 -4.77 -13.97 -3.27
C GLY A 20 -5.18 -15.44 -3.22
N THR A 21 -5.60 -16.01 -4.35
CA THR A 21 -5.96 -17.44 -4.45
C THR A 21 -4.76 -18.37 -4.51
N GLN A 22 -3.57 -17.86 -4.84
CA GLN A 22 -2.35 -18.66 -4.99
C GLN A 22 -1.49 -18.58 -3.73
N ALA A 23 -1.53 -19.64 -2.90
CA ALA A 23 -0.74 -19.73 -1.66
C ALA A 23 0.76 -19.43 -1.85
N ARG A 24 1.34 -19.80 -3.01
CA ARG A 24 2.74 -19.51 -3.35
C ARG A 24 3.05 -18.01 -3.46
N ARG A 25 2.06 -17.18 -3.81
CA ARG A 25 2.18 -15.72 -4.00
C ARG A 25 1.69 -14.93 -2.80
N HIS A 26 1.21 -15.59 -1.75
CA HIS A 26 0.83 -14.91 -0.49
C HIS A 26 1.97 -14.10 0.10
N HIS A 27 3.22 -14.53 -0.08
CA HIS A 27 4.39 -13.77 0.38
C HIS A 27 4.56 -12.44 -0.38
N GLU A 28 4.32 -12.41 -1.70
CA GLU A 28 4.32 -11.20 -2.52
C GLU A 28 3.19 -10.25 -2.10
N VAL A 29 1.98 -10.78 -1.89
CA VAL A 29 0.82 -9.99 -1.44
C VAL A 29 1.05 -9.40 -0.04
N ARG A 30 1.70 -10.15 0.87
CA ARG A 30 2.12 -9.62 2.18
C ARG A 30 3.17 -8.53 2.07
N ALA A 31 4.17 -8.72 1.21
CA ALA A 31 5.20 -7.71 0.96
C ALA A 31 4.58 -6.43 0.39
N ALA A 32 3.60 -6.56 -0.52
CA ALA A 32 2.86 -5.42 -1.06
C ALA A 32 2.06 -4.69 0.03
N ALA A 33 1.36 -5.42 0.91
CA ALA A 33 0.67 -4.82 2.04
C ALA A 33 1.61 -4.05 2.97
N GLN A 34 2.80 -4.59 3.26
CA GLN A 34 3.81 -3.94 4.10
C GLN A 34 4.39 -2.67 3.45
N ALA A 35 4.62 -2.71 2.14
CA ALA A 35 5.11 -1.55 1.40
C ALA A 35 4.06 -0.42 1.38
N LEU A 36 2.78 -0.76 1.19
CA LEU A 36 1.67 0.19 1.25
C LEU A 36 1.53 0.85 2.63
N ASP A 37 1.63 0.08 3.72
CA ASP A 37 1.63 0.67 5.06
C ASP A 37 2.84 1.58 5.30
N SER A 38 4.02 1.20 4.81
CA SER A 38 5.22 2.03 4.92
C SER A 38 5.06 3.36 4.17
N LEU A 39 4.41 3.34 3.00
CA LEU A 39 4.07 4.54 2.24
C LEU A 39 3.01 5.39 2.96
N ALA A 40 2.00 4.76 3.55
CA ALA A 40 1.00 5.45 4.34
C ALA A 40 1.62 6.19 5.53
N ASP A 41 2.52 5.53 6.26
CA ASP A 41 3.20 6.12 7.40
C ASP A 41 4.16 7.24 6.97
N ALA A 42 4.85 7.09 5.84
CA ALA A 42 5.67 8.16 5.26
C ALA A 42 4.82 9.38 4.84
N CYS A 43 3.66 9.17 4.22
CA CYS A 43 2.72 10.24 3.87
C CYS A 43 2.14 10.91 5.11
N ALA A 44 1.76 10.15 6.14
CA ALA A 44 1.24 10.66 7.40
C ALA A 44 2.30 11.47 8.16
N ALA A 45 3.55 10.99 8.23
CA ALA A 45 4.67 11.68 8.87
C ALA A 45 5.01 13.01 8.21
N ARG A 46 4.77 13.14 6.90
CA ARG A 46 4.92 14.40 6.16
C ARG A 46 3.71 15.33 6.28
N SER A 47 2.59 14.84 6.80
CA SER A 47 1.30 15.54 6.89
C SER A 47 0.98 15.98 8.33
N THR A 48 2.00 16.47 9.05
CA THR A 48 1.92 16.87 10.45
C THR A 48 1.17 18.19 10.67
N ASP A 49 1.13 19.07 9.67
CA ASP A 49 0.50 20.37 9.78
C ASP A 49 -0.99 20.34 9.37
N THR A 50 -1.87 20.02 10.32
CA THR A 50 -3.31 19.78 10.11
C THR A 50 -4.10 20.92 9.45
N ALA A 51 -3.56 22.14 9.44
CA ALA A 51 -4.26 23.31 8.93
C ALA A 51 -4.08 23.53 7.42
N SER A 52 -3.11 22.85 6.78
CA SER A 52 -2.85 23.00 5.35
C SER A 52 -3.67 22.01 4.51
N THR A 53 -4.25 22.48 3.41
CA THR A 53 -4.88 21.64 2.37
C THR A 53 -3.93 20.55 1.87
N GLU A 54 -2.62 20.82 1.85
CA GLU A 54 -1.60 19.84 1.44
C GLU A 54 -1.45 18.71 2.45
N ALA A 55 -1.53 18.99 3.75
CA ALA A 55 -1.50 17.96 4.78
C ALA A 55 -2.80 17.14 4.81
N GLN A 56 -3.94 17.76 4.49
CA GLN A 56 -5.20 17.04 4.32
C GLN A 56 -5.14 16.10 3.11
N ALA A 57 -4.59 16.56 1.98
CA ALA A 57 -4.37 15.72 0.81
C ALA A 57 -3.40 14.57 1.11
N GLY A 58 -2.30 14.85 1.82
CA GLY A 58 -1.33 13.82 2.22
C GLY A 58 -1.91 12.74 3.15
N ARG A 59 -2.87 13.10 4.00
CA ARG A 59 -3.63 12.13 4.83
C ARG A 59 -4.60 11.30 3.99
N ALA A 60 -5.34 11.92 3.08
CA ALA A 60 -6.24 11.18 2.18
C ALA A 60 -5.47 10.14 1.35
N VAL A 61 -4.26 10.50 0.89
CA VAL A 61 -3.35 9.58 0.20
C VAL A 61 -2.88 8.46 1.15
N ALA A 62 -2.50 8.77 2.39
CA ALA A 62 -2.12 7.78 3.40
C ALA A 62 -3.26 6.79 3.72
N ASP A 63 -4.50 7.29 3.84
CA ASP A 63 -5.68 6.47 4.07
C ASP A 63 -5.96 5.55 2.86
N GLY A 64 -5.77 6.03 1.64
CA GLY A 64 -5.85 5.22 0.43
C GLY A 64 -4.83 4.07 0.42
N PHE A 65 -3.59 4.33 0.82
CA PHE A 65 -2.57 3.29 0.95
C PHE A 65 -2.92 2.26 2.04
N ARG A 66 -3.44 2.70 3.18
CA ARG A 66 -3.91 1.79 4.25
C ARG A 66 -5.08 0.92 3.78
N ALA A 67 -6.03 1.49 3.05
CA ALA A 67 -7.14 0.74 2.48
C ALA A 67 -6.65 -0.34 1.51
N ALA A 68 -5.71 0.01 0.62
CA ALA A 68 -5.09 -0.96 -0.28
C ALA A 68 -4.33 -2.06 0.49
N ALA A 69 -3.58 -1.71 1.54
CA ALA A 69 -2.88 -2.68 2.38
C ALA A 69 -3.85 -3.66 3.07
N GLN A 70 -5.01 -3.17 3.52
CA GLN A 70 -6.05 -4.00 4.10
C GLN A 70 -6.67 -4.95 3.06
N LEU A 71 -6.92 -4.48 1.84
CA LEU A 71 -7.42 -5.33 0.74
C LEU A 71 -6.44 -6.46 0.42
N CYS A 72 -5.13 -6.17 0.38
CA CYS A 72 -4.10 -7.20 0.20
C CYS A 72 -4.14 -8.27 1.30
N ARG A 73 -4.34 -7.86 2.56
CA ARG A 73 -4.45 -8.80 3.70
C ARG A 73 -5.71 -9.64 3.64
N LEU A 74 -6.84 -9.05 3.28
CA LEU A 74 -8.12 -9.74 3.12
C LEU A 74 -8.06 -10.76 1.97
N ALA A 75 -7.33 -10.46 0.90
CA ALA A 75 -7.20 -11.34 -0.26
C ALA A 75 -6.47 -12.66 0.03
N ILE A 76 -5.71 -12.75 1.13
CA ILE A 76 -4.92 -13.92 1.52
C ILE A 76 -5.35 -14.54 2.86
N GLN A 77 -6.45 -14.06 3.45
CA GLN A 77 -7.11 -14.66 4.62
C GLN A 77 -7.99 -15.83 4.19
#